data_AF-A0A2V7V3C5-F1
#
_entry.id   AF-A0A2V7V3C5-F1
#
_cell.length_a   1.000
_cell.length_b   1.000
_cell.length_c   1.000
_cell.angle_alpha   90.00
_cell.angle_beta   90.00
_cell.angle_gamma   90.00
#
_symmetry.space_group_name_H-M   'P 1'
#
loop_
_entity.id
_entity.type
_entity.pdbx_description
1 polymer ?
#
loop_
_entity_poly.entity_id
_entity_poly.type
_entity_poly.pdbx_seq_one_letter_code
_entity_poly.pdbx_strand_id
1 'polypeptide(L)'
;MTVGGLGLRGHVRLLVPLFALIAAVWALRLVLDAAGAPKRIVGLASVTIAGAISVLLAVALMHFRRLGRYSNAIVATILLVFWSQVLIVLAIAFAAVTGVQNVFAAPEFSPRRAGPLPHIAGHLTFALGFGILVGSAMACLTLWTLRRLVPVESERRAS
;
A
#
# COMPACT_ATOMS: atom_id res chain seq x y z
N MET A 1 -12.97 -16.14 -10.33
CA MET A 1 -13.78 -15.53 -9.25
C MET A 1 -13.88 -14.03 -9.48
N THR A 2 -15.09 -13.48 -9.39
CA THR A 2 -15.37 -12.04 -9.52
C THR A 2 -15.76 -11.49 -8.15
N VAL A 3 -15.11 -10.44 -7.69
CA VAL A 3 -15.48 -9.73 -6.45
C VAL A 3 -16.04 -8.38 -6.85
N GLY A 4 -17.21 -8.02 -6.33
CA GLY A 4 -17.85 -6.72 -6.60
C GLY A 4 -18.03 -6.37 -8.10
N GLY A 5 -18.19 -7.40 -8.95
CA GLY A 5 -18.39 -7.23 -10.39
C GLY A 5 -17.10 -7.14 -11.22
N LEU A 6 -15.92 -7.16 -10.59
CA LEU A 6 -14.63 -7.14 -11.28
C LEU A 6 -13.84 -8.43 -10.97
N GLY A 7 -13.21 -9.02 -12.00
CA GLY A 7 -12.27 -10.12 -11.80
C GLY A 7 -10.98 -9.65 -11.12
N LEU A 8 -10.20 -10.57 -10.53
CA LEU A 8 -8.90 -10.25 -9.91
C LEU A 8 -7.94 -9.60 -10.91
N ARG A 9 -7.87 -10.10 -12.15
CA ARG A 9 -7.08 -9.50 -13.23
C ARG A 9 -7.51 -8.07 -13.56
N GLY A 10 -8.80 -7.77 -13.43
CA GLY A 10 -9.34 -6.42 -13.58
C GLY A 10 -8.87 -5.50 -12.47
N HIS A 11 -8.88 -5.97 -11.22
CA HIS A 11 -8.35 -5.21 -10.07
C HIS A 11 -6.87 -4.90 -10.27
N VAL A 12 -6.07 -5.91 -10.63
CA VAL A 12 -4.64 -5.70 -10.88
C VAL A 12 -4.41 -4.66 -11.97
N ARG A 13 -5.07 -4.79 -13.12
CA ARG A 13 -4.94 -3.81 -14.24
C ARG A 13 -5.32 -2.39 -13.83
N LEU A 14 -6.36 -2.24 -13.02
CA LEU A 14 -6.78 -0.94 -12.52
C LEU A 14 -5.73 -0.33 -11.58
N LEU A 15 -5.08 -1.16 -10.77
CA LEU A 15 -4.14 -0.76 -9.73
C LEU A 15 -2.68 -0.67 -10.20
N VAL A 16 -2.36 -1.12 -11.43
CA VAL A 16 -1.01 -1.01 -12.03
C VAL A 16 -0.31 0.34 -11.76
N PRO A 17 -0.92 1.51 -12.06
CA PRO A 17 -0.24 2.79 -11.82
C PRO A 17 0.05 3.04 -10.34
N LEU A 18 -0.77 2.51 -9.43
CA LEU A 18 -0.60 2.66 -7.99
C LEU A 18 0.46 1.68 -7.46
N PHE A 19 0.53 0.46 -8.00
CA PHE A 19 1.65 -0.44 -7.73
C PHE A 19 2.98 0.17 -8.18
N ALA A 20 3.00 0.82 -9.35
CA ALA A 20 4.17 1.53 -9.87
C ALA A 20 4.54 2.72 -8.97
N LEU A 21 3.57 3.49 -8.48
CA LEU A 21 3.82 4.58 -7.53
C LEU A 21 4.48 4.07 -6.24
N ILE A 22 3.94 3.01 -5.64
CA ILE A 22 4.51 2.41 -4.41
C ILE A 22 5.94 1.91 -4.69
N ALA A 23 6.15 1.22 -5.81
CA ALA A 23 7.46 0.72 -6.20
C ALA A 23 8.47 1.86 -6.45
N ALA A 24 8.03 2.96 -7.08
CA ALA A 24 8.86 4.12 -7.33
C ALA A 24 9.29 4.82 -6.03
N VAL A 25 8.38 5.00 -5.07
CA VAL A 25 8.71 5.57 -3.76
C VAL A 25 9.64 4.64 -2.97
N TRP A 26 9.40 3.33 -3.01
CA TRP A 26 10.28 2.33 -2.41
C TRP A 26 11.69 2.38 -3.00
N ALA A 27 11.81 2.41 -4.33
CA ALA A 27 13.10 2.47 -5.03
C ALA A 27 13.82 3.80 -4.76
N LEU A 28 13.10 4.92 -4.82
CA LEU A 28 13.63 6.24 -4.49
C LEU A 28 14.21 6.24 -3.07
N ARG A 29 13.50 5.65 -2.11
CA ARG A 29 13.99 5.56 -0.73
C ARG A 29 15.30 4.77 -0.63
N LEU A 30 15.43 3.66 -1.36
CA LEU A 30 16.68 2.90 -1.43
C LEU A 30 17.82 3.69 -2.07
N VAL A 31 17.55 4.39 -3.17
CA VAL A 31 18.56 5.20 -3.87
C VAL A 31 19.03 6.37 -3.00
N LEU A 32 18.11 7.06 -2.31
CA LEU A 32 18.46 8.14 -1.39
C LEU A 32 19.32 7.64 -0.22
N ASP A 33 19.00 6.49 0.34
CA ASP A 33 19.78 5.86 1.41
C ASP A 33 21.18 5.45 0.90
N ALA A 34 21.27 4.82 -0.27
CA ALA A 34 22.53 4.45 -0.91
C ALA A 34 23.40 5.67 -1.27
N ALA A 35 22.79 6.81 -1.59
CA ALA A 35 23.48 8.06 -1.86
C ALA A 35 23.94 8.79 -0.57
N GLY A 36 23.66 8.23 0.62
CA GLY A 36 24.00 8.85 1.90
C GLY A 36 23.17 10.09 2.25
N ALA A 37 21.95 10.20 1.69
CA ALA A 37 21.09 11.34 1.95
C ALA A 37 20.72 11.44 3.46
N PRO A 38 20.51 12.65 4.00
CA PRO A 38 20.06 12.84 5.37
C PRO A 38 18.78 12.04 5.69
N LYS A 39 18.71 11.43 6.88
CA LYS A 39 17.56 10.61 7.32
C LYS A 39 16.21 11.32 7.19
N ARG A 40 16.18 12.66 7.33
CA ARG A 40 14.97 13.47 7.09
C ARG A 40 14.47 13.37 5.65
N ILE A 41 15.38 13.43 4.67
CA ILE A 41 15.06 13.36 3.24
C ILE A 41 14.65 11.93 2.86
N VAL A 42 15.36 10.92 3.38
CA VAL A 42 14.96 9.51 3.21
C VAL A 42 13.58 9.22 3.83
N GLY A 43 13.27 9.86 4.96
CA GLY A 43 11.99 9.74 5.64
C GLY A 43 10.81 10.33 4.87
N LEU A 44 11.04 11.33 4.01
CA LEU A 44 9.99 11.89 3.13
C LEU A 44 9.52 10.85 2.09
N ALA A 45 10.40 9.96 1.64
CA ALA A 45 10.07 8.85 0.75
C ALA A 45 9.46 7.67 1.52
N SER A 46 8.35 7.91 2.24
CA SER A 46 7.70 6.89 3.07
C SER A 46 6.76 6.00 2.26
N VAL A 47 7.11 4.71 2.16
CA VAL A 47 6.27 3.66 1.55
C VAL A 47 4.91 3.54 2.24
N THR A 48 4.84 3.78 3.56
CA THR A 48 3.57 3.76 4.30
C THR A 48 2.64 4.88 3.85
N ILE A 49 3.17 6.10 3.68
CA ILE A 49 2.39 7.25 3.19
C ILE A 49 1.97 7.01 1.74
N ALA A 50 2.88 6.53 0.89
CA ALA A 50 2.58 6.20 -0.50
C ALA A 50 1.50 5.10 -0.62
N GLY A 51 1.53 4.09 0.24
CA GLY A 51 0.50 3.06 0.34
C GLY A 51 -0.85 3.64 0.73
N ALA A 52 -0.90 4.52 1.75
CA ALA A 52 -2.14 5.17 2.17
C ALA A 52 -2.73 6.05 1.06
N ILE A 53 -1.91 6.88 0.40
CA ILE A 53 -2.31 7.70 -0.75
C ILE A 53 -2.83 6.81 -1.88
N SER A 54 -2.16 5.69 -2.15
CA SER A 54 -2.58 4.74 -3.19
C SER A 54 -3.95 4.15 -2.90
N VAL A 55 -4.26 3.82 -1.63
CA VAL A 55 -5.59 3.34 -1.24
C VAL A 55 -6.66 4.43 -1.50
N LEU A 56 -6.40 5.68 -1.11
CA LEU A 56 -7.32 6.80 -1.35
C LEU A 56 -7.57 7.01 -2.85
N LEU A 57 -6.51 7.02 -3.66
CA LEU A 57 -6.58 7.16 -5.11
C LEU A 57 -7.30 5.98 -5.77
N ALA A 58 -7.09 4.75 -5.29
CA ALA A 58 -7.79 3.56 -5.77
C ALA A 58 -9.29 3.70 -5.56
N VAL A 59 -9.72 4.14 -4.37
CA VAL A 59 -11.13 4.36 -4.06
C VAL A 59 -11.73 5.46 -4.93
N ALA A 60 -11.03 6.59 -5.09
CA ALA A 60 -11.47 7.66 -5.97
C ALA A 60 -11.64 7.16 -7.42
N LEU A 61 -10.66 6.45 -7.95
CA LEU A 61 -10.70 5.88 -9.29
C LEU A 61 -11.86 4.89 -9.46
N MET A 62 -12.11 4.04 -8.46
CA MET A 62 -13.24 3.12 -8.47
C MET A 62 -14.58 3.84 -8.41
N HIS A 63 -14.70 4.89 -7.58
CA HIS A 63 -15.91 5.71 -7.48
C HIS A 63 -16.26 6.33 -8.84
N PHE A 64 -15.31 7.05 -9.44
CA PHE A 64 -15.53 7.73 -10.73
C PHE A 64 -15.71 6.77 -11.91
N ARG A 65 -15.13 5.56 -11.86
CA ARG A 65 -15.35 4.50 -12.86
C ARG A 65 -16.60 3.66 -12.61
N ARG A 66 -17.46 4.03 -11.65
CA ARG A 66 -18.70 3.29 -11.28
C ARG A 66 -18.45 1.86 -10.81
N LEU A 67 -17.26 1.61 -10.26
CA LEU A 67 -16.82 0.36 -9.65
C LEU A 67 -16.81 0.44 -8.11
N GLY A 68 -17.37 1.50 -7.52
CA GLY A 68 -17.28 1.86 -6.10
C GLY A 68 -18.04 0.94 -5.14
N ARG A 69 -17.99 -0.38 -5.29
CA ARG A 69 -18.50 -1.32 -4.26
C ARG A 69 -17.48 -1.42 -3.12
N TYR A 70 -17.94 -1.51 -1.88
CA TYR A 70 -17.06 -1.66 -0.71
C TYR A 70 -16.15 -2.89 -0.83
N SER A 71 -16.64 -3.98 -1.42
CA SER A 71 -15.82 -5.17 -1.67
C SER A 71 -14.66 -4.92 -2.64
N ASN A 72 -14.85 -4.10 -3.68
CA ASN A 72 -13.76 -3.72 -4.60
C ASN A 72 -12.72 -2.85 -3.89
N ALA A 73 -13.18 -1.92 -3.04
CA ALA A 73 -12.31 -1.07 -2.22
C ALA A 73 -11.44 -1.92 -1.26
N ILE A 74 -12.04 -2.89 -0.57
CA ILE A 74 -11.33 -3.82 0.33
C ILE A 74 -10.31 -4.67 -0.44
N VAL A 75 -10.70 -5.25 -1.59
CA VAL A 75 -9.78 -6.04 -2.42
C VAL A 75 -8.60 -5.19 -2.89
N ALA A 76 -8.84 -3.97 -3.35
CA ALA A 76 -7.75 -3.08 -3.74
C ALA A 76 -6.81 -2.75 -2.59
N THR A 77 -7.35 -2.46 -1.40
CA THR A 77 -6.53 -2.27 -0.20
C THR A 77 -5.66 -3.49 0.08
N ILE A 78 -6.24 -4.69 0.09
CA ILE A 78 -5.48 -5.92 0.33
C ILE A 78 -4.32 -6.03 -0.65
N LEU A 79 -4.57 -5.83 -1.94
CA LEU A 79 -3.54 -5.92 -2.97
C LEU A 79 -2.43 -4.86 -2.80
N LEU A 80 -2.79 -3.60 -2.53
CA LEU A 80 -1.81 -2.51 -2.37
C LEU A 80 -0.98 -2.66 -1.09
N VAL A 81 -1.60 -3.06 0.02
CA VAL A 81 -0.90 -3.31 1.28
C VAL A 81 0.02 -4.51 1.13
N PHE A 82 -0.48 -5.61 0.57
CA PHE A 82 0.33 -6.81 0.32
C PHE A 82 1.55 -6.49 -0.56
N TRP A 83 1.35 -5.75 -1.66
CA TRP A 83 2.44 -5.32 -2.53
C TRP A 83 3.49 -4.49 -1.78
N SER A 84 3.07 -3.56 -0.94
CA SER A 84 3.97 -2.74 -0.13
C SER A 84 4.80 -3.60 0.83
N GLN A 85 4.17 -4.58 1.51
CA GLN A 85 4.89 -5.48 2.42
C GLN A 85 5.87 -6.39 1.68
N VAL A 86 5.53 -6.89 0.49
CA VAL A 86 6.45 -7.69 -0.34
C VAL A 86 7.71 -6.90 -0.66
N LEU A 87 7.59 -5.64 -1.10
CA LEU A 87 8.74 -4.79 -1.41
C LEU A 87 9.64 -4.54 -0.19
N ILE A 88 9.04 -4.31 0.98
CA ILE A 88 9.80 -4.11 2.22
C ILE A 88 10.54 -5.39 2.62
N VAL A 89 9.85 -6.54 2.60
CA VAL A 89 10.45 -7.85 2.90
C VAL A 89 11.59 -8.18 1.94
N LEU A 90 11.45 -7.87 0.65
CA LEU A 90 12.52 -8.06 -0.33
C LEU A 90 13.76 -7.21 -0.01
N ALA A 91 13.59 -5.96 0.40
CA ALA A 91 14.71 -5.11 0.80
C ALA A 91 15.43 -5.63 2.06
N ILE A 92 14.69 -6.13 3.04
CA ILE A 92 15.25 -6.73 4.25
C ILE A 92 15.99 -8.03 3.92
N ALA A 93 15.38 -8.90 3.11
CA ALA A 93 15.98 -10.15 2.66
C ALA A 93 17.27 -9.89 1.85
N PHE A 94 17.26 -8.88 0.98
CA PHE A 94 18.45 -8.46 0.23
C PHE A 94 19.60 -8.08 1.16
N ALA A 95 19.35 -7.25 2.18
CA ALA A 95 20.37 -6.87 3.16
C ALA A 95 20.90 -8.09 3.95
N ALA A 96 19.99 -9.02 4.30
CA ALA A 96 20.36 -10.23 5.03
C ALA A 96 21.25 -11.17 4.21
N VAL A 97 21.00 -11.29 2.90
CA VAL A 97 21.76 -12.17 2.00
C VAL A 97 23.08 -11.54 1.54
N THR A 98 23.08 -10.23 1.27
CA THR A 98 24.26 -9.53 0.70
C THR A 98 25.17 -8.90 1.76
N GLY A 99 24.69 -8.71 2.98
CA GLY A 99 25.37 -7.93 4.02
C GLY A 99 25.33 -6.41 3.79
N VAL A 100 24.78 -5.95 2.66
CA VAL A 100 24.66 -4.52 2.34
C VAL A 100 23.46 -3.95 3.08
N GLN A 101 23.73 -3.13 4.10
CA GLN A 101 22.70 -2.47 4.89
C GLN A 101 21.89 -1.49 4.05
N ASN A 102 20.60 -1.37 4.36
CA ASN A 102 19.71 -0.38 3.80
C ASN A 102 18.71 0.10 4.85
N VAL A 103 18.01 1.19 4.55
CA VAL A 103 17.01 1.82 5.42
C VAL A 103 15.93 0.88 5.96
N PHE A 104 15.56 -0.17 5.22
CA PHE A 104 14.55 -1.13 5.66
C PHE A 104 15.10 -2.20 6.59
N ALA A 105 16.40 -2.49 6.52
CA ALA A 105 17.09 -3.41 7.42
C ALA A 105 17.68 -2.71 8.66
N ALA A 106 17.68 -1.37 8.68
CA ALA A 106 18.35 -0.61 9.73
C ALA A 106 17.70 -0.85 11.12
N PRO A 107 18.50 -1.08 12.19
CA PRO A 107 17.99 -1.47 13.50
C PRO A 107 17.08 -0.42 14.16
N GLU A 108 17.29 0.84 13.82
CA GLU A 108 16.52 2.00 14.25
C GLU A 108 15.07 2.02 13.74
N PHE A 109 14.78 1.25 12.68
CA PHE A 109 13.43 1.07 12.15
C PHE A 109 12.87 -0.34 12.40
N SER A 110 13.63 -1.22 13.07
CA SER A 110 13.20 -2.56 13.47
C SER A 110 12.74 -2.58 14.94
N PRO A 111 11.62 -3.23 15.28
CA PRO A 111 11.27 -3.47 16.67
C PRO A 111 12.35 -4.36 17.33
N ARG A 112 13.01 -3.85 18.39
CA ARG A 112 13.82 -4.62 19.35
C ARG A 112 15.04 -5.41 18.84
N ARG A 113 15.91 -4.85 17.99
CA ARG A 113 17.20 -5.49 17.58
C ARG A 113 17.05 -6.97 17.16
N ALA A 114 15.87 -7.37 16.71
CA ALA A 114 15.59 -8.74 16.31
C ALA A 114 16.27 -8.99 14.96
N GLY A 115 16.80 -10.20 14.73
CA GLY A 115 17.45 -10.54 13.46
C GLY A 115 16.53 -10.38 12.23
N PRO A 116 17.04 -10.61 11.01
CA PRO A 116 16.26 -10.42 9.78
C PRO A 116 14.94 -11.22 9.72
N LEU A 117 14.94 -12.46 10.24
CA LEU A 117 13.77 -13.34 10.26
C LEU A 117 12.58 -12.79 11.08
N PRO A 118 12.74 -12.47 12.38
CA PRO A 118 11.65 -11.89 13.16
C PRO A 118 11.20 -10.52 12.62
N HIS A 119 12.08 -9.75 11.98
CA HIS A 119 11.71 -8.50 11.32
C HIS A 119 10.77 -8.76 10.12
N ILE A 120 11.14 -9.70 9.23
CA ILE A 120 10.29 -10.12 8.11
C ILE A 120 8.95 -10.69 8.61
N ALA A 121 8.98 -11.52 9.66
CA ALA A 121 7.77 -12.08 10.26
C ALA A 121 6.82 -10.99 10.78
N GLY A 122 7.35 -9.93 11.38
CA GLY A 122 6.57 -8.76 11.81
C GLY A 122 5.87 -8.05 10.64
N HIS A 123 6.52 -7.96 9.48
CA HIS A 123 5.92 -7.40 8.27
C HIS A 123 4.81 -8.29 7.70
N LEU A 124 5.06 -9.61 7.61
CA LEU A 124 4.11 -10.56 7.03
C LEU A 124 2.89 -10.84 7.92
N THR A 125 2.97 -10.55 9.22
CA THR A 125 1.87 -10.79 10.18
C THR A 125 1.24 -9.47 10.62
N PHE A 126 1.90 -8.73 11.50
CA PHE A 126 1.37 -7.54 12.14
C PHE A 126 1.18 -6.41 11.13
N ALA A 127 2.21 -6.05 10.36
CA ALA A 127 2.12 -4.92 9.43
C ALA A 127 1.13 -5.19 8.30
N LEU A 128 1.07 -6.43 7.81
CA LEU A 128 0.09 -6.85 6.81
C LEU A 128 -1.34 -6.79 7.38
N GLY A 129 -1.60 -7.42 8.52
CA GLY A 129 -2.92 -7.46 9.15
C GLY A 129 -3.42 -6.07 9.55
N PHE A 130 -2.58 -5.30 10.26
CA PHE A 130 -2.90 -3.94 10.67
C PHE A 130 -3.08 -3.01 9.45
N GLY A 131 -2.21 -3.11 8.45
CA GLY A 131 -2.30 -2.32 7.22
C GLY A 131 -3.58 -2.59 6.44
N ILE A 132 -4.00 -3.87 6.32
CA ILE A 132 -5.26 -4.24 5.68
C ILE A 132 -6.44 -3.68 6.48
N LEU A 133 -6.44 -3.81 7.81
CA LEU A 133 -7.51 -3.31 8.66
C LEU A 133 -7.69 -1.80 8.54
N VAL A 134 -6.63 -1.03 8.79
CA VAL A 134 -6.65 0.44 8.74
C VAL A 134 -6.92 0.93 7.33
N GLY A 135 -6.26 0.33 6.33
CA GLY A 135 -6.47 0.69 4.92
C GLY A 135 -7.90 0.41 4.47
N SER A 136 -8.54 -0.66 4.95
CA SER A 136 -9.92 -0.98 4.59
C SER A 136 -10.90 -0.03 5.25
N ALA A 137 -10.67 0.32 6.52
CA ALA A 137 -11.46 1.34 7.21
C ALA A 137 -11.38 2.69 6.49
N MET A 138 -10.17 3.11 6.13
CA MET A 138 -9.92 4.34 5.36
C MET A 138 -10.59 4.28 3.98
N ALA A 139 -10.50 3.16 3.28
CA ALA A 139 -11.10 2.98 1.97
C ALA A 139 -12.64 3.06 2.02
N CYS A 140 -13.25 2.39 3.00
CA CYS A 140 -14.69 2.42 3.21
C CYS A 140 -15.17 3.82 3.59
N LEU A 141 -14.48 4.51 4.51
CA LEU A 141 -14.82 5.87 4.89
C LEU A 141 -14.73 6.82 3.70
N THR A 142 -13.65 6.74 2.92
CA THR A 142 -13.46 7.56 1.71
C THR A 142 -14.57 7.34 0.69
N LEU A 143 -14.92 6.07 0.43
CA LEU A 143 -15.99 5.72 -0.50
C LEU A 143 -17.35 6.25 -0.01
N TRP A 144 -17.63 6.14 1.29
CA TRP A 144 -18.83 6.69 1.88
C TRP A 144 -18.89 8.22 1.72
N THR A 145 -17.79 8.93 2.00
CA THR A 145 -17.69 10.37 1.83
C THR A 145 -17.89 10.79 0.38
N LEU A 146 -17.26 10.09 -0.57
CA LEU A 146 -17.39 10.37 -2.00
C LEU A 146 -18.82 10.20 -2.50
N ARG A 147 -19.55 9.18 -2.03
CA ARG A 147 -20.97 9.00 -2.34
C ARG A 147 -21.84 10.10 -1.80
N ARG A 148 -21.52 10.62 -0.60
CA ARG A 148 -22.28 11.70 0.04
C ARG A 148 -22.05 13.04 -0.63
N LEU A 149 -20.81 13.35 -1.00
CA LEU A 149 -20.42 14.68 -1.49
C LEU A 149 -20.46 14.79 -3.02
N VAL A 150 -20.18 13.70 -3.73
CA VAL A 150 -20.06 13.66 -5.19
C VAL A 150 -20.80 12.43 -5.74
N PRO A 151 -22.14 12.39 -5.61
CA PRO A 151 -22.93 11.26 -6.12
C PRO A 151 -22.83 11.20 -7.65
N VAL A 152 -22.56 10.02 -8.18
CA VAL A 152 -22.54 9.77 -9.63
C VAL A 152 -23.97 9.44 -10.09
N GLU A 153 -24.39 9.94 -11.26
CA GLU A 153 -25.77 9.87 -11.81
C GLU A 153 -26.51 8.53 -11.63
N SER A 154 -25.79 7.40 -11.67
CA SER A 154 -26.35 6.06 -11.47
C SER A 154 -26.86 5.79 -10.04
N GLU A 155 -26.36 6.52 -9.03
CA GLU A 155 -26.79 6.41 -7.63
C GLU A 155 -28.02 7.30 -7.34
N ARG A 156 -28.28 8.34 -8.15
CA ARG A 156 -29.48 9.21 -8.01
C ARG A 156 -30.79 8.55 -8.43
N ARG A 157 -30.74 7.47 -9.24
CA ARG A 157 -31.95 6.75 -9.69
C ARG A 157 -32.41 5.66 -8.72
N ALA A 158 -31.63 5.37 -7.68
CA ALA A 158 -31.92 4.34 -6.67
C ALA A 158 -32.36 4.92 -5.31
N SER A 159 -32.51 6.25 -5.22
CA SER A 159 -33.03 7.00 -4.07
C SER A 159 -34.34 7.67 -4.44
#